data_AF-A0A520FVQ6-F1
#
_entry.id   AF-A0A520FVQ6-F1
#
_cell.length_a   1.000
_cell.length_b   1.000
_cell.length_c   1.000
_cell.angle_alpha   90.00
_cell.angle_beta   90.00
_cell.angle_gamma   90.00
#
_symmetry.space_group_name_H-M   'P 1'
#
loop_
_entity.id
_entity.type
_entity.pdbx_description
1 polymer ?
#
loop_
_entity_poly.entity_id
_entity_poly.type
_entity_poly.pdbx_seq_one_letter_code
_entity_poly.pdbx_strand_id
1 'polypeptide(L)' 'DGGKKPIRLGNGETRTFLEDCDTVILRGYCQREGFRRIGFGECRGTVASARL' A
#
# COMPACT_ATOMS: atom_id res chain seq x y z
N ASP A 1 17.62 -1.49 5.02
CA ASP A 1 18.49 -0.79 4.05
C ASP A 1 18.17 0.69 3.79
N GLY A 2 17.11 1.28 4.38
CA GLY A 2 16.90 2.75 4.33
C GLY A 2 16.72 3.32 2.92
N GLY A 3 16.02 2.60 2.03
CA GLY A 3 15.80 3.04 0.65
C GLY A 3 16.92 2.69 -0.35
N LYS A 4 17.96 1.96 0.05
CA LYS A 4 19.02 1.54 -0.90
C LYS A 4 18.56 0.52 -1.95
N LYS A 5 17.39 -0.07 -1.78
CA LYS A 5 16.82 -1.07 -2.69
C LYS A 5 15.41 -0.64 -3.08
N PRO A 6 15.22 -0.12 -4.29
CA PRO A 6 13.91 0.32 -4.73
C PRO A 6 12.98 -0.86 -5.01
N ILE A 7 11.69 -0.63 -4.88
CA ILE A 7 10.62 -1.61 -5.12
C ILE A 7 10.04 -1.34 -6.51
N ARG A 8 9.92 -2.39 -7.32
CA ARG A 8 9.22 -2.32 -8.61
C ARG A 8 7.75 -2.65 -8.41
N LEU A 9 6.87 -1.75 -8.85
CA LEU A 9 5.43 -1.93 -8.78
C LEU A 9 4.92 -2.72 -9.99
N GLY A 10 3.73 -3.30 -9.87
CA GLY A 10 3.13 -4.15 -10.92
C GLY A 10 2.85 -3.41 -12.24
N ASN A 11 2.78 -2.08 -12.21
CA ASN A 11 2.62 -1.22 -13.38
C ASN A 11 3.97 -0.81 -14.03
N GLY A 12 5.09 -1.32 -13.53
CA GLY A 12 6.42 -1.04 -14.06
C GLY A 12 7.13 0.14 -13.42
N GLU A 13 6.43 0.97 -12.64
CA GLU A 13 7.04 2.04 -11.85
C GLU A 13 7.97 1.50 -10.76
N THR A 14 8.82 2.38 -10.25
CA THR A 14 9.77 2.05 -9.20
C THR A 14 9.70 3.11 -8.11
N ARG A 15 9.67 2.68 -6.85
CA ARG A 15 9.59 3.57 -5.67
C ARG A 15 10.62 3.19 -4.62
N THR A 16 11.17 4.20 -3.97
CA THR A 16 11.99 4.02 -2.77
C THR A 16 11.25 4.50 -1.51
N PHE A 17 10.53 5.62 -1.64
CA PHE A 17 9.61 6.18 -0.65
C PHE A 17 8.32 6.60 -1.38
N LEU A 18 7.33 7.06 -0.63
CA LEU A 18 6.11 7.61 -1.20
C LEU A 18 6.39 8.96 -1.87
N GLU A 19 5.77 9.15 -3.03
CA GLU A 19 5.75 10.42 -3.77
C GLU A 19 4.37 11.08 -3.64
N ASP A 20 4.30 12.37 -3.97
CA ASP A 20 3.03 13.09 -4.00
C ASP A 20 2.03 12.37 -4.92
N CYS A 21 0.77 12.32 -4.48
CA CYS A 21 -0.33 11.60 -5.13
C CYS A 21 -0.26 10.07 -5.07
N ASP A 22 0.77 9.46 -4.48
CA ASP A 22 0.76 8.02 -4.20
C ASP A 22 -0.38 7.67 -3.23
N THR A 23 -1.06 6.55 -3.49
CA THR A 23 -2.12 6.03 -2.63
C THR A 23 -1.71 4.68 -2.05
N VAL A 24 -1.77 4.55 -0.73
CA VAL A 24 -1.54 3.29 -0.01
C VAL A 24 -2.88 2.74 0.47
N ILE A 25 -3.11 1.45 0.22
CA ILE A 25 -4.29 0.73 0.71
C ILE A 25 -3.81 -0.44 1.55
N LEU A 26 -4.14 -0.42 2.84
CA LEU A 26 -3.93 -1.53 3.75
C LEU A 26 -5.22 -2.37 3.83
N ARG A 27 -5.07 -3.68 3.66
CA ARG A 27 -6.14 -4.67 3.79
C ARG A 27 -5.67 -5.78 4.71
N GLY A 28 -6.56 -6.22 5.61
CA GLY A 28 -6.33 -7.34 6.50
C GLY A 28 -7.57 -8.21 6.60
N TYR A 29 -7.37 -9.50 6.84
CA TYR A 29 -8.45 -10.45 7.08
C TYR A 29 -7.95 -11.63 7.90
N CYS A 30 -8.89 -12.29 8.59
CA CYS A 30 -8.70 -13.61 9.16
C CYS A 30 -9.39 -14.66 8.29
N GLN A 31 -8.76 -15.81 8.10
CA GLN A 31 -9.31 -16.93 7.33
C GLN A 31 -8.97 -18.25 8.01
N ARG A 32 -9.96 -19.15 8.06
CA ARG A 32 -9.82 -20.55 8.48
C ARG A 32 -10.46 -21.44 7.41
N GLU A 33 -9.83 -22.57 7.10
CA GLU A 33 -10.34 -23.52 6.12
C GLU A 33 -11.78 -23.97 6.46
N GLY A 34 -12.65 -24.04 5.45
CA GLY A 34 -14.07 -24.37 5.62
C GLY A 34 -14.93 -23.22 6.16
N PHE A 35 -14.36 -22.07 6.53
CA PHE A 35 -15.10 -20.90 7.03
C PHE A 35 -14.98 -19.70 6.09
N ARG A 36 -15.99 -18.82 6.15
CA ARG A 36 -15.94 -17.54 5.44
C ARG A 36 -14.81 -16.67 6.00
N ARG A 37 -14.15 -15.94 5.11
CA ARG A 37 -13.16 -14.91 5.47
C ARG A 37 -13.84 -13.75 6.20
N ILE A 38 -13.19 -13.23 7.24
CA ILE A 38 -13.62 -12.02 7.96
C ILE A 38 -12.61 -10.91 7.68
N GLY A 39 -13.04 -9.88 6.96
CA GLY A 39 -12.20 -8.76 6.54
C GLY A 39 -12.41 -7.51 7.38
N PHE A 40 -11.37 -6.69 7.49
CA PHE A 40 -11.42 -5.37 8.14
C PHE A 40 -11.87 -4.25 7.19
N GLY A 41 -12.09 -4.56 5.91
CA GLY A 41 -12.31 -3.55 4.87
C GLY A 41 -10.98 -2.93 4.39
N GLU A 42 -11.04 -1.68 3.96
CA GLU A 42 -9.90 -0.92 3.46
C GLU A 42 -9.55 0.23 4.41
N CYS A 43 -8.26 0.35 4.75
CA CYS A 43 -7.69 1.58 5.26
C CYS A 43 -6.90 2.23 4.13
N ARG A 44 -7.36 3.38 3.63
CA ARG A 44 -6.81 4.06 2.46
C ARG A 44 -6.32 5.46 2.83
N GLY A 45 -5.14 5.81 2.33
CA GLY A 45 -4.60 7.17 2.41
C GLY A 45 -3.88 7.54 1.12
N THR A 46 -4.00 8.81 0.72
CA THR A 46 -3.29 9.39 -0.43
C THR A 46 -2.39 10.50 0.08
N VAL A 47 -1.13 10.50 -0.37
CA VAL A 47 -0.19 11.58 -0.06
C VAL A 47 -0.64 12.82 -0.84
N ALA A 48 -1.07 13.85 -0.11
CA ALA A 48 -1.37 15.14 -0.73
C ALA A 48 -0.08 15.82 -1.16
N SER A 49 -0.13 16.61 -2.22
CA SER A 49 1.02 17.38 -2.67
C SER A 49 1.51 18.32 -1.57
N ALA A 50 2.83 18.52 -1.53
CA ALA A 50 3.40 19.52 -0.64
C ALA A 50 2.82 20.91 -0.95
N ARG A 51 2.58 21.71 0.10
CA ARG A 51 2.17 23.10 -0.07
C ARG A 51 3.41 23.95 -0.37
N LEU A 52 3.30 24.81 -1.39
CA LEU A 52 4.31 25.83 -1.74
C LEU A 52 4.39 26.93 -0.68
#